data_AF-A0AB35NKM1-F1
#
_entry.id   AF-A0AB35NKM1-F1
#
_cell.length_a   1.000
_cell.length_b   1.000
_cell.length_c   1.000
_cell.angle_alpha   90.00
_cell.angle_beta   90.00
_cell.angle_gamma   90.00
#
_symmetry.space_group_name_H-M   'P 1'
#
loop_
_entity.id
_entity.type
_entity.pdbx_description
1 polymer ?
#
loop_
_entity_poly.entity_id
_entity_poly.type
_entity_poly.pdbx_seq_one_letter_code
_entity_poly.pdbx_strand_id
1 'polypeptide(L)'
;MPLSADWNTAMTAYDKQDYAVAKTEFERLVPFGNEEAIFNLGAMYHLGEGVPQDSILGLAHFMLAAELGKPNISHVVTGLQQNLTASQLALVDTQLQRIRQQVKVPMLTSIDDNDKTKAPQAVKRVQAKYPAAAAAKGQFGYVAMRFLVDGKGNVQTINVVDSFPNNVFDREAIRAVSRWKYEASGKSHIFSAELNFILEGGVNVAKVDDLIQQHQLWQGALIGSPQHQFMLGHLLRLVNIQNSNYISIDRDMPITAELDLSVFKPMNKLEVDFSGFVGYAVVRIADDGTIVEQIYADIDPSSQVQNLLGLKLKGKIDHDVYQIMKYSHVSAHRAPWVSASFKMPQSYSARFWWDKAAKNGSNEAQRIMAAYDKRWEQYLLEQEDAEAMAWVGSRLLLEGQRAKGLALLDAAIAKQYQPAKELKKQLL
;
A
#
# COMPACT_ATOMS: atom_id res chain seq x y z
N MET A 1 -5.76 -22.75 16.35
CA MET A 1 -5.58 -21.72 15.31
C MET A 1 -5.59 -22.45 13.97
N PRO A 2 -6.28 -21.97 12.93
CA PRO A 2 -6.02 -22.50 11.59
C PRO A 2 -4.54 -22.25 11.29
N LEU A 3 -3.83 -23.28 10.82
CA LEU A 3 -2.44 -23.18 10.40
C LEU A 3 -2.37 -22.11 9.30
N SER A 4 -1.73 -20.97 9.58
CA SER A 4 -1.56 -19.91 8.59
C SER A 4 -0.70 -20.43 7.45
N ALA A 5 -1.12 -20.20 6.22
CA ALA A 5 -0.28 -20.46 5.05
C ALA A 5 1.08 -19.76 5.21
N ASP A 6 2.18 -20.43 4.85
CA ASP A 6 3.52 -19.84 4.96
C ASP A 6 4.37 -20.13 3.71
N TRP A 7 4.68 -19.06 2.97
CA TRP A 7 5.55 -19.11 1.79
C TRP A 7 6.90 -19.75 2.09
N ASN A 8 7.51 -19.44 3.24
CA ASN A 8 8.83 -19.98 3.57
C ASN A 8 8.77 -21.49 3.80
N THR A 9 7.70 -21.98 4.46
CA THR A 9 7.46 -23.41 4.64
C THR A 9 7.24 -24.10 3.29
N ALA A 10 6.46 -23.50 2.38
CA ALA A 10 6.22 -24.04 1.05
C ALA A 10 7.52 -24.20 0.25
N MET A 11 8.33 -23.13 0.18
CA MET A 11 9.59 -23.13 -0.56
C MET A 11 10.63 -24.07 0.07
N THR A 12 10.74 -24.08 1.40
CA THR A 12 11.67 -24.98 2.10
C THR A 12 11.30 -26.45 1.87
N ALA A 13 10.00 -26.77 1.87
CA ALA A 13 9.53 -28.12 1.58
C ALA A 13 9.80 -28.50 0.12
N TYR A 14 9.55 -27.59 -0.81
CA TYR A 14 9.80 -27.78 -2.24
C TYR A 14 11.29 -28.04 -2.53
N ASP A 15 12.19 -27.22 -1.97
CA ASP A 15 13.64 -27.38 -2.10
C ASP A 15 14.15 -28.71 -1.53
N LYS A 16 13.47 -29.23 -0.49
CA LYS A 16 13.75 -30.54 0.12
C LYS A 16 13.04 -31.70 -0.60
N GLN A 17 12.33 -31.42 -1.69
CA GLN A 17 11.51 -32.38 -2.43
C GLN A 17 10.39 -33.02 -1.59
N ASP A 18 10.00 -32.39 -0.48
CA ASP A 18 8.77 -32.71 0.25
C ASP A 18 7.59 -32.04 -0.46
N TYR A 19 7.29 -32.55 -1.65
CA TYR A 19 6.28 -31.97 -2.54
C TYR A 19 4.87 -32.04 -1.95
N ALA A 20 4.60 -32.98 -1.05
CA ALA A 20 3.30 -33.07 -0.38
C ALA A 20 3.04 -31.85 0.53
N VAL A 21 4.04 -31.49 1.35
CA VAL A 21 3.98 -30.29 2.17
C VAL A 21 4.01 -29.03 1.30
N ALA A 22 4.90 -28.97 0.32
CA ALA A 22 5.00 -27.81 -0.59
C ALA A 22 3.68 -27.50 -1.28
N LYS A 23 3.04 -28.52 -1.88
CA LYS A 23 1.74 -28.39 -2.54
C LYS A 23 0.69 -27.87 -1.57
N THR A 24 0.62 -28.44 -0.37
CA THR A 24 -0.37 -28.06 0.64
C THR A 24 -0.23 -26.59 1.03
N GLU A 25 1.00 -26.12 1.25
CA GLU A 25 1.22 -24.72 1.60
C GLU A 25 1.00 -23.77 0.42
N PHE A 26 1.40 -24.13 -0.81
CA PHE A 26 1.07 -23.34 -1.99
C PHE A 26 -0.44 -23.23 -2.22
N GLU A 27 -1.20 -24.32 -2.06
CA GLU A 27 -2.67 -24.32 -2.14
C GLU A 27 -3.30 -23.38 -1.11
N ARG A 28 -2.73 -23.26 0.09
CA ARG A 28 -3.20 -22.32 1.11
C ARG A 28 -2.91 -20.85 0.78
N LEU A 29 -1.98 -20.57 -0.11
CA LEU A 29 -1.66 -19.21 -0.58
C LEU A 29 -2.51 -18.79 -1.80
N VAL A 30 -3.18 -19.73 -2.48
CA VAL A 30 -4.08 -19.44 -3.62
C VAL A 30 -5.20 -18.46 -3.27
N PRO A 31 -5.90 -18.56 -2.11
CA PRO A 31 -6.91 -17.58 -1.72
C PRO A 31 -6.39 -16.15 -1.66
N PHE A 32 -5.11 -15.95 -1.38
CA PHE A 32 -4.50 -14.63 -1.31
C PHE A 32 -4.14 -14.07 -2.69
N GLY A 33 -4.31 -14.84 -3.75
CA GLY A 33 -3.87 -14.48 -5.09
C GLY A 33 -2.35 -14.40 -5.17
N ASN A 34 -1.64 -15.26 -4.44
CA ASN A 34 -0.19 -15.37 -4.49
C ASN A 34 0.22 -15.96 -5.86
N GLU A 35 0.71 -15.09 -6.74
CA GLU A 35 1.03 -15.46 -8.11
C GLU A 35 2.23 -16.41 -8.21
N GLU A 36 3.16 -16.34 -7.25
CA GLU A 36 4.33 -17.24 -7.19
C GLU A 36 3.94 -18.65 -6.72
N ALA A 37 3.04 -18.75 -5.74
CA ALA A 37 2.51 -20.04 -5.27
C ALA A 37 1.70 -20.74 -6.36
N ILE A 38 0.86 -19.98 -7.07
CA ILE A 38 0.08 -20.48 -8.22
C ILE A 38 1.01 -20.92 -9.36
N PHE A 39 2.08 -20.16 -9.63
CA PHE A 39 3.10 -20.57 -10.60
C PHE A 39 3.77 -21.89 -10.20
N ASN A 40 4.19 -22.04 -8.94
CA ASN A 40 4.82 -23.26 -8.46
C ASN A 40 3.87 -24.46 -8.52
N LEU A 41 2.58 -24.30 -8.21
CA LEU A 41 1.58 -25.35 -8.44
C LEU A 41 1.49 -25.73 -9.92
N GLY A 42 1.53 -24.74 -10.83
CA GLY A 42 1.59 -24.98 -12.27
C GLY A 42 2.79 -25.80 -12.69
N ALA A 43 3.97 -25.50 -12.14
CA ALA A 43 5.20 -26.26 -12.36
C ALA A 43 5.08 -27.70 -11.84
N MET A 44 4.55 -27.87 -10.62
CA MET A 44 4.35 -29.20 -10.03
C MET A 44 3.45 -30.10 -10.88
N TYR A 45 2.31 -29.58 -11.36
CA TYR A 45 1.43 -30.33 -12.26
C TYR A 45 2.06 -30.57 -13.63
N HIS A 46 2.76 -29.58 -14.19
CA HIS A 46 3.38 -29.71 -15.51
C HIS A 46 4.52 -30.74 -15.53
N LEU A 47 5.31 -30.80 -14.45
CA LEU A 47 6.47 -31.67 -14.31
C LEU A 47 6.16 -33.00 -13.60
N GLY A 48 5.01 -33.12 -12.92
CA GLY A 48 4.65 -34.30 -12.14
C GLY A 48 5.38 -34.39 -10.79
N GLU A 49 5.71 -33.26 -10.17
CA GLU A 49 6.44 -33.22 -8.90
C GLU A 49 5.48 -33.40 -7.72
N GLY A 50 5.51 -34.59 -7.11
CA GLY A 50 4.63 -34.96 -6.00
C GLY A 50 3.15 -35.11 -6.36
N VAL A 51 2.79 -34.96 -7.64
CA VAL A 51 1.46 -35.15 -8.20
C VAL A 51 1.56 -35.85 -9.56
N PRO A 52 0.50 -36.54 -10.03
CA PRO A 52 0.45 -37.01 -11.41
C PRO A 52 0.62 -35.84 -12.39
N GLN A 53 1.41 -36.05 -13.43
CA GLN A 53 1.62 -35.04 -14.46
C GLN A 53 0.30 -34.70 -15.15
N ASP A 54 -0.03 -33.40 -15.19
CA ASP A 54 -1.22 -32.86 -15.83
C ASP A 54 -0.87 -31.52 -16.50
N SER A 55 -0.60 -31.58 -17.81
CA SER A 55 -0.23 -30.39 -18.59
C SER A 55 -1.39 -29.40 -18.77
N ILE A 56 -2.65 -29.87 -18.72
CA ILE A 56 -3.83 -29.01 -18.84
C ILE A 56 -3.98 -28.18 -17.56
N LEU A 57 -3.92 -28.84 -16.41
CA LEU A 57 -4.00 -28.16 -15.12
C LEU A 57 -2.77 -27.29 -14.85
N GLY A 58 -1.58 -27.74 -15.24
CA GLY A 58 -0.34 -26.95 -15.15
C GLY A 58 -0.44 -25.65 -15.94
N LEU A 59 -0.90 -25.70 -17.19
CA LEU A 59 -1.11 -24.51 -18.01
C LEU A 59 -2.20 -23.58 -17.44
N ALA A 60 -3.30 -24.13 -16.91
CA ALA A 60 -4.33 -23.33 -16.26
C ALA A 60 -3.77 -22.51 -15.09
N HIS A 61 -2.90 -23.12 -14.26
CA HIS A 61 -2.22 -22.40 -13.17
C HIS A 61 -1.28 -21.31 -13.69
N PHE A 62 -0.50 -21.58 -14.75
CA PHE A 62 0.36 -20.55 -15.35
C PHE A 62 -0.45 -19.37 -15.92
N MET A 63 -1.59 -19.64 -16.55
CA MET A 63 -2.50 -18.57 -17.00
C MET A 63 -3.05 -17.76 -15.83
N LEU A 64 -3.45 -18.40 -14.73
CA LEU A 64 -3.92 -17.70 -13.53
C LEU A 64 -2.81 -16.86 -12.89
N ALA A 65 -1.57 -17.36 -12.82
CA ALA A 65 -0.42 -16.59 -12.33
C ALA A 65 -0.16 -15.35 -13.19
N ALA A 66 -0.30 -15.46 -14.53
CA ALA A 66 -0.21 -14.33 -15.44
C ALA A 66 -1.30 -13.28 -15.19
N GLU A 67 -2.56 -13.72 -15.00
CA GLU A 67 -3.69 -12.84 -14.65
C GLU A 67 -3.50 -12.11 -13.32
N LEU A 68 -2.75 -12.73 -12.39
CA LEU A 68 -2.44 -12.16 -11.08
C LEU A 68 -1.17 -11.29 -11.08
N GLY A 69 -0.54 -11.10 -12.25
CA GLY A 69 0.58 -10.19 -12.43
C GLY A 69 1.96 -10.80 -12.23
N LYS A 70 2.10 -12.14 -12.35
CA LYS A 70 3.42 -12.78 -12.39
C LYS A 70 4.22 -12.22 -13.58
N PRO A 71 5.36 -11.54 -13.35
CA PRO A 71 6.14 -10.97 -14.44
C PRO A 71 6.78 -12.07 -15.28
N ASN A 72 7.01 -11.78 -16.56
CA ASN A 72 7.75 -12.63 -17.50
C ASN A 72 7.18 -14.03 -17.74
N ILE A 73 5.92 -14.34 -17.41
CA ILE A 73 5.35 -15.69 -17.62
C ILE A 73 4.73 -15.91 -19.00
N SER A 74 4.41 -14.84 -19.75
CA SER A 74 3.64 -14.92 -20.99
C SER A 74 4.26 -15.86 -22.04
N HIS A 75 5.59 -15.88 -22.15
CA HIS A 75 6.30 -16.76 -23.09
C HIS A 75 6.12 -18.25 -22.76
N VAL A 76 6.08 -18.61 -21.47
CA VAL A 76 5.80 -19.98 -21.00
C VAL A 76 4.39 -20.38 -21.38
N VAL A 77 3.41 -19.51 -21.10
CA VAL A 77 1.99 -19.75 -21.44
C VAL A 77 1.83 -19.95 -22.94
N THR A 78 2.36 -19.04 -23.77
CA THR A 78 2.27 -19.14 -25.23
C THR A 78 2.93 -20.41 -25.77
N GLY A 79 4.11 -20.77 -25.28
CA GLY A 79 4.81 -21.99 -25.73
C GLY A 79 4.03 -23.27 -25.41
N LEU A 80 3.41 -23.35 -24.23
CA LEU A 80 2.59 -24.51 -23.84
C LEU A 80 1.27 -24.57 -24.61
N GLN A 81 0.64 -23.43 -24.88
CA GLN A 81 -0.60 -23.36 -25.66
C GLN A 81 -0.45 -23.88 -27.09
N GLN A 82 0.69 -23.60 -27.74
CA GLN A 82 0.94 -24.01 -29.14
C GLN A 82 0.97 -25.53 -29.33
N ASN A 83 1.25 -26.30 -28.28
CA ASN A 83 1.33 -27.75 -28.33
C ASN A 83 -0.01 -28.45 -28.06
N LEU A 84 -1.09 -27.70 -27.82
CA LEU A 84 -2.40 -28.24 -27.45
C LEU A 84 -3.43 -28.13 -28.57
N THR A 85 -4.31 -29.13 -28.65
CA THR A 85 -5.47 -29.10 -29.54
C THR A 85 -6.55 -28.14 -29.02
N ALA A 86 -7.48 -27.72 -29.88
CA ALA A 86 -8.61 -26.88 -29.48
C ALA A 86 -9.46 -27.50 -28.35
N SER A 87 -9.66 -28.82 -28.38
CA SER A 87 -10.38 -29.53 -27.30
C SER A 87 -9.63 -29.49 -25.96
N GLN A 88 -8.30 -29.59 -25.99
CA GLN A 88 -7.48 -29.47 -24.78
C GLN A 88 -7.46 -28.04 -24.25
N LEU A 89 -7.39 -27.02 -25.12
CA LEU A 89 -7.48 -25.62 -24.72
C LEU A 89 -8.83 -25.30 -24.05
N ALA A 90 -9.94 -25.85 -24.54
CA ALA A 90 -11.24 -25.71 -23.86
C ALA A 90 -11.25 -26.35 -22.44
N LEU A 91 -10.51 -27.45 -22.24
CA LEU A 91 -10.32 -28.03 -20.90
C LEU A 91 -9.45 -27.13 -20.02
N VAL A 92 -8.41 -26.50 -20.58
CA VAL A 92 -7.59 -25.51 -19.86
C VAL A 92 -8.47 -24.36 -19.37
N ASP A 93 -9.31 -23.79 -20.24
CA ASP A 93 -10.23 -22.71 -19.88
C ASP A 93 -11.20 -23.13 -18.76
N THR A 94 -11.69 -24.37 -18.81
CA THR A 94 -12.55 -24.94 -17.77
C THR A 94 -11.81 -25.06 -16.43
N GLN A 95 -10.58 -25.57 -16.43
CA GLN A 95 -9.78 -25.67 -15.21
C GLN A 95 -9.41 -24.29 -14.67
N LEU A 96 -9.04 -23.35 -15.55
CA LEU A 96 -8.72 -21.97 -15.19
C LEU A 96 -9.90 -21.31 -14.47
N GLN A 97 -11.12 -21.42 -15.01
CA GLN A 97 -12.32 -20.90 -14.35
C GLN A 97 -12.52 -21.51 -12.95
N ARG A 98 -12.28 -22.82 -12.80
CA ARG A 98 -12.40 -23.52 -11.51
C ARG A 98 -11.38 -23.02 -10.49
N ILE A 99 -10.10 -22.92 -10.85
CA ILE A 99 -9.07 -22.49 -9.91
C ILE A 99 -9.17 -20.98 -9.60
N ARG A 100 -9.63 -20.17 -10.56
CA ARG A 100 -9.86 -18.73 -10.35
C ARG A 100 -10.87 -18.46 -9.22
N GLN A 101 -11.87 -19.32 -9.03
CA GLN A 101 -12.85 -19.19 -7.94
C GLN A 101 -12.26 -19.37 -6.53
N GLN A 102 -11.08 -19.98 -6.43
CA GLN A 102 -10.38 -20.17 -5.15
C GLN A 102 -9.70 -18.89 -4.67
N VAL A 103 -9.34 -17.98 -5.60
CA VAL A 103 -8.75 -16.68 -5.30
C VAL A 103 -9.80 -15.77 -4.65
N LYS A 104 -9.51 -15.29 -3.44
CA LYS A 104 -10.36 -14.35 -2.67
C LYS A 104 -9.84 -12.93 -2.74
N VAL A 105 -8.53 -12.77 -2.95
CA VAL A 105 -7.88 -11.48 -3.13
C VAL A 105 -7.27 -11.42 -4.54
N PRO A 106 -8.00 -10.92 -5.55
CA PRO A 106 -7.51 -10.87 -6.93
C PRO A 106 -6.38 -9.85 -7.12
N MET A 107 -5.89 -9.63 -8.34
CA MET A 107 -4.93 -8.56 -8.66
C MET A 107 -5.55 -7.16 -8.46
N LEU A 108 -4.75 -6.17 -8.04
CA LEU A 108 -5.22 -4.79 -7.87
C LEU A 108 -5.13 -4.06 -9.20
N THR A 109 -6.23 -4.03 -9.96
CA THR A 109 -6.26 -3.42 -11.30
C THR A 109 -6.31 -1.89 -11.25
N SER A 110 -6.84 -1.29 -10.17
CA SER A 110 -6.80 0.15 -9.89
C SER A 110 -6.89 0.41 -8.39
N ILE A 111 -6.29 1.50 -7.91
CA ILE A 111 -6.61 2.03 -6.57
C ILE A 111 -7.95 2.74 -6.77
N ASP A 112 -9.05 2.14 -6.34
CA ASP A 112 -10.33 2.83 -6.27
C ASP A 112 -10.27 3.91 -5.18
N ASP A 113 -9.71 5.06 -5.53
CA ASP A 113 -9.81 6.31 -4.78
C ASP A 113 -11.20 6.91 -4.99
N ASN A 114 -12.25 6.19 -4.59
CA ASN A 114 -13.60 6.71 -4.66
C ASN A 114 -14.40 6.35 -3.41
N ASP A 115 -14.17 7.16 -2.39
CA ASP A 115 -15.29 7.72 -1.62
C ASP A 115 -15.13 9.24 -1.57
N LYS A 116 -15.34 9.90 -2.73
CA LYS A 116 -15.32 11.36 -2.87
C LYS A 116 -16.65 11.97 -2.42
N THR A 117 -17.14 11.60 -1.25
CA THR A 117 -18.05 12.51 -0.53
C THR A 117 -17.20 13.62 0.08
N LYS A 118 -17.68 14.87 0.03
CA LYS A 118 -16.99 16.00 0.67
C LYS A 118 -17.02 15.79 2.19
N ALA A 119 -16.02 15.10 2.71
CA ALA A 119 -15.89 14.83 4.14
C ALA A 119 -15.77 16.15 4.93
N PRO A 120 -16.32 16.23 6.15
CA PRO A 120 -16.20 17.43 6.98
C PRO A 120 -14.73 17.76 7.23
N GLN A 121 -14.39 19.04 7.20
CA GLN A 121 -13.01 19.49 7.37
C GLN A 121 -12.63 19.55 8.85
N ALA A 122 -11.34 19.46 9.14
CA ALA A 122 -10.85 19.59 10.51
C ALA A 122 -10.86 21.06 10.96
N VAL A 123 -11.51 21.33 12.07
CA VAL A 123 -11.58 22.64 12.74
C VAL A 123 -10.45 22.80 13.76
N LYS A 124 -10.03 21.71 14.40
CA LYS A 124 -8.96 21.72 15.40
C LYS A 124 -8.11 20.45 15.30
N ARG A 125 -6.80 20.63 15.23
CA ARG A 125 -5.80 19.56 15.32
C ARG A 125 -4.91 19.81 16.53
N VAL A 126 -4.92 18.88 17.47
CA VAL A 126 -3.99 18.85 18.60
C VAL A 126 -2.78 18.02 18.19
N GLN A 127 -1.58 18.57 18.31
CA GLN A 127 -0.34 17.84 18.03
C GLN A 127 -0.09 16.78 19.12
N ALA A 128 0.43 15.62 18.73
CA ALA A 128 0.85 14.60 19.68
C ALA A 128 2.11 15.04 20.42
N LYS A 129 2.19 14.69 21.70
CA LYS A 129 3.40 14.89 22.49
C LYS A 129 4.37 13.77 22.18
N TYR A 130 5.64 14.12 21.98
CA TYR A 130 6.70 13.12 21.84
C TYR A 130 6.94 12.42 23.19
N PRO A 131 6.90 11.08 23.27
CA PRO A 131 7.22 10.37 24.51
C PRO A 131 8.68 10.61 24.92
N ALA A 132 8.92 11.13 26.13
CA ALA A 132 10.27 11.46 26.60
C ALA A 132 11.23 10.25 26.58
N ALA A 133 10.72 9.05 26.94
CA ALA A 133 11.51 7.82 26.90
C ALA A 133 11.89 7.39 25.48
N ALA A 134 11.05 7.66 24.48
CA ALA A 134 11.35 7.38 23.08
C ALA A 134 12.38 8.39 22.54
N ALA A 135 12.21 9.67 22.87
CA ALA A 135 13.16 10.73 22.51
C ALA A 135 14.56 10.46 23.07
N ALA A 136 14.66 10.04 24.34
CA ALA A 136 15.93 9.71 24.98
C ALA A 136 16.67 8.54 24.29
N LYS A 137 15.95 7.66 23.61
CA LYS A 137 16.50 6.52 22.85
C LYS A 137 16.69 6.84 21.37
N GLY A 138 16.36 8.05 20.92
CA GLY A 138 16.35 8.40 19.50
C GLY A 138 15.38 7.56 18.66
N GLN A 139 14.36 6.95 19.30
CA GLN A 139 13.34 6.19 18.58
C GLN A 139 12.47 7.16 17.80
N PHE A 140 12.12 6.80 16.56
CA PHE A 140 11.22 7.54 15.69
C PHE A 140 10.22 6.58 15.07
N GLY A 141 9.13 7.10 14.50
CA GLY A 141 8.07 6.23 14.05
C GLY A 141 6.83 6.93 13.54
N TYR A 142 5.76 6.14 13.38
CA TYR A 142 4.45 6.62 13.01
C TYR A 142 3.35 5.80 13.67
N VAL A 143 2.15 6.36 13.71
CA VAL A 143 0.93 5.68 14.12
C VAL A 143 -0.17 6.00 13.12
N ALA A 144 -0.62 5.00 12.39
CA ALA A 144 -1.78 5.08 11.51
C ALA A 144 -3.02 4.61 12.28
N MET A 145 -4.07 5.43 12.27
CA MET A 145 -5.31 5.17 12.99
C MET A 145 -6.51 5.32 12.08
N ARG A 146 -7.55 4.58 12.43
CA ARG A 146 -8.92 4.76 11.95
C ARG A 146 -9.79 5.17 13.13
N PHE A 147 -10.72 6.09 12.91
CA PHE A 147 -11.57 6.59 13.98
C PHE A 147 -12.94 7.05 13.49
N LEU A 148 -13.91 7.01 14.40
CA LEU A 148 -15.25 7.53 14.18
C LEU A 148 -15.31 9.01 14.59
N VAL A 149 -15.91 9.85 13.76
CA VAL A 149 -16.29 11.22 14.09
C VAL A 149 -17.82 11.30 14.12
N ASP A 150 -18.40 11.82 15.20
CA ASP A 150 -19.85 11.96 15.33
C ASP A 150 -20.40 13.13 14.48
N GLY A 151 -21.73 13.22 14.35
CA GLY A 151 -22.38 14.30 13.60
C GLY A 151 -22.15 15.72 14.14
N LYS A 152 -21.60 15.85 15.36
CA LYS A 152 -21.21 17.14 15.97
C LYS A 152 -19.73 17.47 15.70
N GLY A 153 -19.00 16.59 15.01
CA GLY A 153 -17.60 16.75 14.67
C GLY A 153 -16.63 16.33 15.77
N ASN A 154 -17.05 15.57 16.78
CA ASN A 154 -16.14 15.07 17.82
C ASN A 154 -15.61 13.68 17.45
N VAL A 155 -14.32 13.45 17.71
CA VAL A 155 -13.72 12.12 17.60
C VAL A 155 -14.21 11.22 18.73
N GLN A 156 -14.64 10.01 18.37
CA GLN A 156 -15.15 8.99 19.27
C GLN A 156 -14.20 7.79 19.30
N THR A 157 -14.58 6.65 18.73
CA THR A 157 -13.81 5.41 18.80
C THR A 157 -12.49 5.48 18.02
N ILE A 158 -11.42 5.28 18.78
CA ILE A 158 -9.99 5.09 18.49
C ILE A 158 -9.55 3.70 18.03
N ASN A 159 -9.07 3.43 16.80
CA ASN A 159 -8.33 2.19 16.53
C ASN A 159 -7.00 2.47 15.84
N VAL A 160 -5.94 1.85 16.36
CA VAL A 160 -4.62 1.84 15.71
C VAL A 160 -4.64 0.72 14.69
N VAL A 161 -4.48 1.11 13.42
CA VAL A 161 -4.42 0.19 12.28
C VAL A 161 -3.01 -0.35 12.12
N ASP A 162 -2.03 0.54 12.28
CA ASP A 162 -0.61 0.23 12.13
C ASP A 162 0.21 1.20 12.96
N SER A 163 1.33 0.73 13.48
CA SER A 163 2.27 1.54 14.24
C SER A 163 3.68 1.01 14.07
N PHE A 164 4.64 1.90 13.94
CA PHE A 164 6.04 1.53 14.03
C PHE A 164 6.79 2.52 14.92
N PRO A 165 7.58 2.06 15.91
CA PRO A 165 7.55 0.74 16.50
C PRO A 165 6.25 0.53 17.30
N ASN A 166 5.79 -0.72 17.38
CA ASN A 166 4.57 -1.09 18.09
C ASN A 166 4.58 -0.60 19.55
N ASN A 167 3.48 -0.01 20.01
CA ASN A 167 3.25 0.39 21.40
C ASN A 167 4.18 1.48 21.95
N VAL A 168 4.95 2.16 21.09
CA VAL A 168 5.83 3.26 21.51
C VAL A 168 5.10 4.60 21.51
N PHE A 169 4.39 4.89 20.42
CA PHE A 169 3.78 6.21 20.18
C PHE A 169 2.25 6.21 20.30
N ASP A 170 1.63 5.03 20.28
CA ASP A 170 0.18 4.82 20.14
C ASP A 170 -0.62 5.60 21.18
N ARG A 171 -0.18 5.55 22.45
CA ARG A 171 -0.87 6.27 23.55
C ARG A 171 -0.93 7.77 23.30
N GLU A 172 0.17 8.38 22.85
CA GLU A 172 0.22 9.83 22.61
C GLU A 172 -0.51 10.21 21.33
N ALA A 173 -0.48 9.34 20.32
CA ALA A 173 -1.24 9.51 19.09
C ALA A 173 -2.76 9.47 19.36
N ILE A 174 -3.26 8.47 20.08
CA ILE A 174 -4.67 8.34 20.48
C ILE A 174 -5.10 9.56 21.31
N ARG A 175 -4.28 10.00 22.27
CA ARG A 175 -4.55 11.21 23.07
C ARG A 175 -4.64 12.47 22.22
N ALA A 176 -3.82 12.59 21.18
CA ALA A 176 -3.86 13.74 20.29
C ALA A 176 -5.14 13.74 19.45
N VAL A 177 -5.42 12.61 18.79
CA VAL A 177 -6.56 12.44 17.88
C VAL A 177 -7.89 12.53 18.60
N SER A 178 -8.01 12.05 19.83
CA SER A 178 -9.25 12.19 20.63
C SER A 178 -9.64 13.63 20.94
N ARG A 179 -8.71 14.59 20.78
CA ARG A 179 -8.93 16.03 20.98
C ARG A 179 -9.06 16.80 19.68
N TRP A 180 -9.06 16.11 18.53
CA TRP A 180 -9.35 16.73 17.25
C TRP A 180 -10.83 17.06 17.14
N LYS A 181 -11.14 18.06 16.32
CA LYS A 181 -12.51 18.48 16.05
C LYS A 181 -12.69 18.73 14.55
N TYR A 182 -13.84 18.35 14.05
CA TYR A 182 -14.28 18.48 12.67
C TYR A 182 -15.52 19.39 12.57
N GLU A 183 -15.82 19.82 11.36
CA GLU A 183 -17.08 20.49 11.04
C GLU A 183 -18.26 19.57 11.40
N ALA A 184 -19.31 20.16 11.98
CA ALA A 184 -20.53 19.42 12.24
C ALA A 184 -21.25 19.15 10.91
N SER A 185 -21.34 17.89 10.51
CA SER A 185 -22.05 17.47 9.29
C SER A 185 -23.45 16.93 9.58
N GLY A 186 -23.81 16.74 10.86
CA GLY A 186 -25.06 16.08 11.28
C GLY A 186 -25.06 14.56 11.07
N LYS A 187 -24.00 13.98 10.50
CA LYS A 187 -23.83 12.54 10.27
C LYS A 187 -22.49 12.08 10.78
N SER A 188 -22.42 10.85 11.27
CA SER A 188 -21.13 10.27 11.67
C SER A 188 -20.31 9.86 10.44
N HIS A 189 -18.99 9.95 10.54
CA HIS A 189 -18.04 9.63 9.48
C HIS A 189 -16.87 8.80 10.02
N ILE A 190 -16.37 7.86 9.23
CA ILE A 190 -15.14 7.13 9.55
C ILE A 190 -13.98 7.84 8.84
N PHE A 191 -12.97 8.21 9.60
CA PHE A 191 -11.76 8.84 9.11
C PHE A 191 -10.55 7.95 9.36
N SER A 192 -9.49 8.20 8.60
CA SER A 192 -8.16 7.68 8.89
C SER A 192 -7.16 8.83 8.97
N ALA A 193 -6.14 8.68 9.81
CA ALA A 193 -5.04 9.63 9.89
C ALA A 193 -3.76 8.93 10.32
N GLU A 194 -2.63 9.48 9.91
CA GLU A 194 -1.31 9.10 10.41
C GLU A 194 -0.72 10.25 11.21
N LEU A 195 -0.07 9.93 12.33
CA LEU A 195 0.81 10.84 13.05
C LEU A 195 2.24 10.33 13.01
N ASN A 196 3.15 11.22 12.64
CA ASN A 196 4.56 10.93 12.48
C ASN A 196 5.36 11.50 13.66
N PHE A 197 6.17 10.65 14.28
CA PHE A 197 6.99 10.95 15.45
C PHE A 197 8.45 10.98 15.05
N ILE A 198 8.87 12.12 14.51
CA ILE A 198 10.23 12.33 14.01
C ILE A 198 10.92 13.39 14.87
N LEU A 199 12.18 13.16 15.23
CA LEU A 199 13.02 14.10 15.98
C LEU A 199 13.64 15.13 15.03
N GLU A 200 14.23 16.19 15.60
CA GLU A 200 14.99 17.17 14.80
C GLU A 200 16.07 16.46 13.96
N GLY A 201 16.11 16.79 12.66
CA GLY A 201 17.00 16.15 11.69
C GLY A 201 16.37 15.07 10.81
N GLY A 202 15.11 14.67 11.06
CA GLY A 202 14.40 13.74 10.20
C GLY A 202 14.71 12.25 10.49
N VAL A 203 14.20 11.37 9.63
CA VAL A 203 14.64 9.98 9.51
C VAL A 203 16.04 9.95 8.90
N ASN A 204 16.98 9.30 9.57
CA ASN A 204 18.32 9.12 9.01
C ASN A 204 18.28 8.01 7.95
N VAL A 205 18.20 8.40 6.67
CA VAL A 205 18.11 7.47 5.54
C VAL A 205 19.29 6.50 5.49
N ALA A 206 20.50 6.96 5.81
CA ALA A 206 21.68 6.09 5.84
C ALA A 206 21.57 4.99 6.90
N LYS A 207 21.07 5.30 8.10
CA LYS A 207 20.82 4.29 9.13
C LYS A 207 19.72 3.30 8.74
N VAL A 208 18.71 3.76 7.98
CA VAL A 208 17.69 2.86 7.45
C VAL A 208 18.30 1.92 6.40
N ASP A 209 19.16 2.45 5.53
CA ASP A 209 19.92 1.65 4.56
C ASP A 209 20.79 0.61 5.28
N ASP A 210 21.56 1.01 6.30
CA ASP A 210 22.36 0.11 7.13
C ASP A 210 21.52 -1.05 7.69
N LEU A 211 20.32 -0.78 8.20
CA LEU A 211 19.40 -1.81 8.71
C LEU A 211 18.91 -2.74 7.61
N ILE A 212 18.58 -2.21 6.43
CA ILE A 212 18.17 -3.00 5.26
C ILE A 212 19.29 -3.94 4.83
N GLN A 213 20.53 -3.44 4.76
CA GLN A 213 21.70 -4.24 4.37
C GLN A 213 22.05 -5.28 5.43
N GLN A 214 22.14 -4.88 6.71
CA GLN A 214 22.50 -5.76 7.82
C GLN A 214 21.58 -6.97 7.94
N HIS A 215 20.28 -6.77 7.72
CA HIS A 215 19.27 -7.82 7.81
C HIS A 215 18.84 -8.39 6.46
N GLN A 216 19.57 -8.05 5.38
CA GLN A 216 19.31 -8.52 4.02
C GLN A 216 17.83 -8.33 3.60
N LEU A 217 17.18 -7.25 4.06
CA LEU A 217 15.74 -7.07 3.90
C LEU A 217 15.32 -7.00 2.44
N TRP A 218 16.13 -6.36 1.58
CA TRP A 218 15.83 -6.30 0.15
C TRP A 218 15.87 -7.68 -0.51
N GLN A 219 16.95 -8.43 -0.32
CA GLN A 219 17.12 -9.75 -0.94
C GLN A 219 16.11 -10.77 -0.37
N GLY A 220 15.92 -10.77 0.94
CA GLY A 220 14.90 -11.60 1.59
C GLY A 220 13.48 -11.27 1.10
N ALA A 221 13.20 -9.99 0.84
CA ALA A 221 11.91 -9.56 0.29
C ALA A 221 11.71 -10.01 -1.17
N LEU A 222 12.75 -9.93 -2.00
CA LEU A 222 12.73 -10.38 -3.40
C LEU A 222 12.47 -11.89 -3.54
N ILE A 223 12.98 -12.71 -2.63
CA ILE A 223 12.73 -14.17 -2.62
C ILE A 223 11.39 -14.57 -1.96
N GLY A 224 10.58 -13.59 -1.56
CA GLY A 224 9.23 -13.84 -1.06
C GLY A 224 9.09 -13.94 0.46
N SER A 225 10.13 -13.70 1.26
CA SER A 225 10.02 -13.87 2.71
C SER A 225 9.04 -12.87 3.33
N PRO A 226 7.88 -13.30 3.87
CA PRO A 226 6.85 -12.40 4.36
C PRO A 226 7.34 -11.48 5.47
N GLN A 227 8.25 -11.96 6.33
CA GLN A 227 8.82 -11.16 7.42
C GLN A 227 9.73 -10.04 6.89
N HIS A 228 10.59 -10.33 5.90
CA HIS A 228 11.46 -9.33 5.30
C HIS A 228 10.64 -8.31 4.51
N GLN A 229 9.65 -8.76 3.73
CA GLN A 229 8.72 -7.88 3.02
C GLN A 229 7.96 -6.95 3.97
N PHE A 230 7.42 -7.50 5.06
CA PHE A 230 6.69 -6.73 6.06
C PHE A 230 7.56 -5.65 6.69
N MET A 231 8.76 -6.02 7.16
CA MET A 231 9.72 -5.07 7.76
C MET A 231 10.19 -4.01 6.77
N LEU A 232 10.54 -4.42 5.54
CA LEU A 232 10.95 -3.51 4.48
C LEU A 232 9.84 -2.49 4.16
N GLY A 233 8.58 -2.91 4.15
CA GLY A 233 7.44 -2.02 4.00
C GLY A 233 7.40 -0.91 5.06
N HIS A 234 7.62 -1.24 6.33
CA HIS A 234 7.71 -0.24 7.40
C HIS A 234 8.87 0.73 7.20
N LEU A 235 10.07 0.23 6.88
CA LEU A 235 11.25 1.07 6.67
C LEU A 235 11.08 2.01 5.48
N LEU A 236 10.51 1.54 4.37
CA LEU A 236 10.19 2.37 3.21
C LEU A 236 9.12 3.42 3.53
N ARG A 237 8.11 3.07 4.35
CA ARG A 237 7.16 4.07 4.85
C ARG A 237 7.87 5.16 5.63
N LEU A 238 8.78 4.80 6.54
CA LEU A 238 9.50 5.76 7.38
C LEU A 238 10.33 6.75 6.56
N VAL A 239 11.15 6.28 5.61
CA VAL A 239 11.95 7.19 4.78
C VAL A 239 11.07 8.05 3.88
N ASN A 240 9.90 7.55 3.48
CA ASN A 240 8.96 8.33 2.68
C ASN A 240 8.23 9.42 3.48
N ILE A 241 8.07 9.29 4.81
CA ILE A 241 7.38 10.30 5.63
C ILE A 241 8.03 11.69 5.50
N GLN A 242 9.36 11.74 5.46
CA GLN A 242 10.12 12.99 5.41
C GLN A 242 10.42 13.47 3.98
N ASN A 243 9.97 12.72 2.98
CA ASN A 243 10.34 12.99 1.61
C ASN A 243 9.68 14.28 1.12
N SER A 244 10.50 15.23 0.66
CA SER A 244 10.05 16.48 0.05
C SER A 244 10.07 16.44 -1.48
N ASN A 245 10.55 15.32 -2.03
CA ASN A 245 10.59 15.04 -3.46
C ASN A 245 9.23 14.51 -3.90
N TYR A 246 8.88 14.80 -5.15
CA TYR A 246 7.75 14.17 -5.82
C TYR A 246 8.16 12.79 -6.32
N ILE A 247 7.49 11.74 -5.85
CA ILE A 247 7.68 10.38 -6.35
C ILE A 247 6.44 9.95 -7.11
N SER A 248 6.64 9.59 -8.38
CA SER A 248 5.65 8.89 -9.21
C SER A 248 6.01 7.41 -9.27
N ILE A 249 5.07 6.55 -8.90
CA ILE A 249 5.24 5.09 -9.02
C ILE A 249 4.81 4.65 -10.42
N ASP A 250 5.73 4.03 -11.13
CA ASP A 250 5.48 3.34 -12.39
C ASP A 250 5.40 1.84 -12.14
N ARG A 251 4.27 1.24 -12.52
CA ARG A 251 4.02 -0.20 -12.34
C ARG A 251 4.67 -1.05 -13.42
N ASP A 252 4.99 -0.45 -14.56
CA ASP A 252 5.62 -1.12 -15.69
C ASP A 252 7.15 -1.13 -15.56
N MET A 253 7.71 -0.30 -14.67
CA MET A 253 9.13 -0.35 -14.34
C MET A 253 9.48 -1.68 -13.65
N PRO A 254 10.55 -2.35 -14.09
CA PRO A 254 11.00 -3.58 -13.46
C PRO A 254 11.48 -3.33 -12.04
N ILE A 255 11.32 -4.33 -11.19
CA ILE A 255 11.91 -4.32 -9.85
C ILE A 255 13.43 -4.38 -9.99
N THR A 256 14.14 -3.45 -9.34
CA THR A 256 15.59 -3.36 -9.38
C THR A 256 16.25 -4.46 -8.54
N ALA A 257 17.44 -4.90 -8.94
CA ALA A 257 18.22 -5.88 -8.17
C ALA A 257 18.72 -5.32 -6.84
N GLU A 258 18.98 -4.01 -6.79
CA GLU A 258 19.40 -3.27 -5.61
C GLU A 258 18.43 -2.14 -5.30
N LEU A 259 18.36 -1.75 -4.02
CA LEU A 259 17.55 -0.65 -3.53
C LEU A 259 18.44 0.58 -3.34
N ASP A 260 18.11 1.69 -4.00
CA ASP A 260 18.79 2.97 -3.78
C ASP A 260 17.90 3.92 -2.97
N LEU A 261 18.20 4.09 -1.69
CA LEU A 261 17.46 5.02 -0.83
C LEU A 261 17.88 6.49 -1.01
N SER A 262 18.89 6.82 -1.84
CA SER A 262 19.34 8.19 -2.07
C SER A 262 18.21 9.11 -2.54
N VAL A 263 17.23 8.53 -3.21
CA VAL A 263 16.02 9.14 -3.77
C VAL A 263 15.06 9.71 -2.72
N PHE A 264 15.15 9.22 -1.48
CA PHE A 264 14.40 9.72 -0.33
C PHE A 264 15.17 10.79 0.46
N LYS A 265 16.41 11.10 0.08
CA LYS A 265 17.16 12.20 0.69
C LYS A 265 16.54 13.53 0.22
N PRO A 266 16.41 14.52 1.13
CA PRO A 266 15.95 15.85 0.74
C PRO A 266 16.85 16.45 -0.33
N MET A 267 16.27 16.94 -1.42
CA MET A 267 16.98 17.68 -2.46
C MET A 267 16.98 19.18 -2.17
N ASN A 268 17.90 19.91 -2.80
CA ASN A 268 17.89 21.36 -2.74
C ASN A 268 16.58 21.92 -3.30
N LYS A 269 16.04 22.92 -2.60
CA LYS A 269 14.87 23.66 -3.07
C LYS A 269 15.28 24.55 -4.24
N LEU A 270 14.52 24.45 -5.32
CA LEU A 270 14.58 25.40 -6.42
C LEU A 270 13.40 26.36 -6.35
N GLU A 271 13.53 27.50 -7.01
CA GLU A 271 12.48 28.50 -7.17
C GLU A 271 12.28 28.80 -8.65
N VAL A 272 11.06 29.12 -9.05
CA VAL A 272 10.80 29.61 -10.41
C VAL A 272 11.33 31.03 -10.58
N ASP A 273 11.83 31.37 -11.77
CA ASP A 273 12.20 32.75 -12.11
C ASP A 273 11.10 33.54 -12.86
N PHE A 274 9.92 32.95 -12.95
CA PHE A 274 8.73 33.48 -13.62
C PHE A 274 7.55 33.60 -12.66
N SER A 275 6.54 34.38 -13.06
CA SER A 275 5.32 34.62 -12.28
C SER A 275 4.07 34.26 -13.09
N GLY A 276 2.90 34.20 -12.43
CA GLY A 276 1.63 33.94 -13.11
C GLY A 276 1.35 32.48 -13.50
N PHE A 277 2.27 31.56 -13.21
CA PHE A 277 2.02 30.11 -13.37
C PHE A 277 0.98 29.61 -12.37
N VAL A 278 -0.03 28.88 -12.86
CA VAL A 278 -1.06 28.17 -12.09
C VAL A 278 -1.30 26.84 -12.77
N GLY A 279 -1.31 25.76 -12.00
CA GLY A 279 -1.45 24.40 -12.51
C GLY A 279 -0.32 23.50 -12.05
N TYR A 280 -0.07 22.46 -12.83
CA TYR A 280 0.87 21.39 -12.54
C TYR A 280 1.72 21.10 -13.78
N ALA A 281 3.03 20.97 -13.61
CA ALA A 281 3.91 20.53 -14.67
C ALA A 281 5.05 19.65 -14.12
N VAL A 282 5.52 18.72 -14.94
CA VAL A 282 6.77 17.99 -14.75
C VAL A 282 7.68 18.35 -15.91
N VAL A 283 8.86 18.89 -15.59
CA VAL A 283 9.79 19.47 -16.57
C VAL A 283 11.19 18.90 -16.39
N ARG A 284 11.94 18.81 -17.49
CA ARG A 284 13.39 18.57 -17.45
C ARG A 284 14.13 19.90 -17.58
N ILE A 285 15.19 20.05 -16.81
CA ILE A 285 16.06 21.24 -16.86
C ILE A 285 17.47 20.88 -17.32
N ALA A 286 18.15 21.85 -17.92
CA ALA A 286 19.60 21.83 -18.13
C ALA A 286 20.35 22.23 -16.85
N ASP A 287 21.68 22.06 -16.84
CA ASP A 287 22.56 22.37 -15.70
C ASP A 287 22.50 23.84 -15.25
N ASP A 288 22.02 24.75 -16.10
CA ASP A 288 21.87 26.18 -15.82
C ASP A 288 20.44 26.56 -15.36
N GLY A 289 19.60 25.57 -15.12
CA GLY A 289 18.22 25.72 -14.66
C GLY A 289 17.19 25.94 -15.76
N THR A 290 17.60 26.02 -17.03
CA THR A 290 16.68 26.24 -18.15
C THR A 290 15.80 25.03 -18.38
N ILE A 291 14.49 25.24 -18.46
CA ILE A 291 13.52 24.21 -18.81
C ILE A 291 13.68 23.87 -20.29
N VAL A 292 14.15 22.64 -20.56
CA VAL A 292 14.44 22.13 -21.91
C VAL A 292 13.37 21.16 -22.41
N GLU A 293 12.58 20.58 -21.50
CA GLU A 293 11.52 19.64 -21.83
C GLU A 293 10.33 19.83 -20.90
N GLN A 294 9.12 19.80 -21.45
CA GLN A 294 7.88 19.73 -20.69
C GLN A 294 7.30 18.32 -20.81
N ILE A 295 7.68 17.44 -19.88
CA ILE A 295 7.35 16.00 -19.90
C ILE A 295 5.83 15.79 -19.73
N TYR A 296 5.23 16.55 -18.81
CA TYR A 296 3.79 16.57 -18.58
C TYR A 296 3.37 17.95 -18.12
N ALA A 297 2.19 18.42 -18.53
CA ALA A 297 1.61 19.63 -17.97
C ALA A 297 0.07 19.58 -17.99
N ASP A 298 -0.51 20.01 -16.88
CA ASP A 298 -1.92 20.31 -16.70
C ASP A 298 -2.00 21.74 -16.15
N ILE A 299 -1.95 22.70 -17.05
CA ILE A 299 -1.87 24.13 -16.73
C ILE A 299 -3.29 24.69 -16.69
N ASP A 300 -3.59 25.43 -15.63
CA ASP A 300 -4.89 26.07 -15.49
C ASP A 300 -5.10 27.08 -16.63
N PRO A 301 -6.26 27.12 -17.30
CA PRO A 301 -6.53 28.10 -18.36
C PRO A 301 -6.36 29.57 -17.92
N SER A 302 -6.51 29.86 -16.62
CA SER A 302 -6.27 31.18 -16.05
C SER A 302 -4.79 31.53 -15.86
N SER A 303 -3.89 30.57 -16.04
CA SER A 303 -2.45 30.82 -15.92
C SER A 303 -1.95 31.75 -17.01
N GLN A 304 -1.12 32.72 -16.62
CA GLN A 304 -0.43 33.62 -17.54
C GLN A 304 0.72 32.93 -18.27
N VAL A 305 1.15 31.76 -17.80
CA VAL A 305 2.25 30.97 -18.36
C VAL A 305 1.71 29.64 -18.83
N GLN A 306 1.50 29.53 -20.14
CA GLN A 306 0.99 28.31 -20.80
C GLN A 306 2.10 27.44 -21.40
N ASN A 307 3.31 27.98 -21.52
CA ASN A 307 4.49 27.27 -22.01
C ASN A 307 5.67 27.55 -21.08
N LEU A 308 6.30 26.49 -20.60
CA LEU A 308 7.41 26.57 -19.65
C LEU A 308 8.79 26.49 -20.34
N LEU A 309 8.86 26.12 -21.62
CA LEU A 309 10.12 25.96 -22.34
C LEU A 309 10.92 27.27 -22.37
N GLY A 310 12.20 27.18 -22.00
CA GLY A 310 13.12 28.32 -21.94
C GLY A 310 13.03 29.16 -20.67
N LEU A 311 12.01 28.97 -19.82
CA LEU A 311 11.96 29.58 -18.48
C LEU A 311 12.96 28.88 -17.55
N LYS A 312 13.32 29.50 -16.42
CA LYS A 312 14.34 28.93 -15.53
C LYS A 312 13.86 28.62 -14.12
N LEU A 313 14.49 27.60 -13.56
CA LEU A 313 14.54 27.33 -12.14
C LEU A 313 15.85 27.85 -11.56
N LYS A 314 15.81 28.46 -10.37
CA LYS A 314 16.96 29.02 -9.66
C LYS A 314 17.23 28.23 -8.39
N GLY A 315 18.52 28.05 -8.09
CA GLY A 315 18.99 27.34 -6.91
C GLY A 315 20.14 26.40 -7.26
N LYS A 316 20.59 25.61 -6.28
CA LYS A 316 21.61 24.58 -6.50
C LYS A 316 20.94 23.33 -7.07
N ILE A 317 21.23 23.02 -8.33
CA ILE A 317 20.64 21.91 -9.06
C ILE A 317 21.36 20.61 -8.68
N ASP A 318 20.59 19.66 -8.15
CA ASP A 318 21.08 18.33 -7.72
C ASP A 318 20.34 17.19 -8.46
N HIS A 319 19.41 17.53 -9.37
CA HIS A 319 18.59 16.59 -10.15
C HIS A 319 18.18 17.27 -11.48
N ASP A 320 17.67 16.53 -12.46
CA ASP A 320 17.36 17.08 -13.79
C ASP A 320 15.85 17.16 -14.10
N VAL A 321 14.99 16.51 -13.31
CA VAL A 321 13.53 16.56 -13.50
C VAL A 321 12.81 17.14 -12.28
N TYR A 322 11.96 18.14 -12.48
CA TYR A 322 11.24 18.81 -11.40
C TYR A 322 9.74 18.87 -11.65
N GLN A 323 8.98 18.73 -10.58
CA GLN A 323 7.57 19.10 -10.53
C GLN A 323 7.45 20.58 -10.18
N ILE A 324 6.58 21.30 -10.89
CA ILE A 324 6.15 22.67 -10.57
C ILE A 324 4.65 22.64 -10.31
N MET A 325 4.20 23.16 -9.17
CA MET A 325 2.79 23.13 -8.79
C MET A 325 2.34 24.44 -8.14
N LYS A 326 1.18 24.94 -8.56
CA LYS A 326 0.45 25.99 -7.85
C LYS A 326 -1.05 25.79 -8.05
N TYR A 327 -1.79 25.60 -6.96
CA TYR A 327 -3.26 25.51 -7.02
C TYR A 327 -3.89 26.90 -7.20
N SER A 328 -4.99 26.97 -7.96
CA SER A 328 -5.72 28.21 -8.27
C SER A 328 -6.30 28.94 -7.04
N HIS A 329 -6.64 28.21 -5.98
CA HIS A 329 -7.16 28.78 -4.73
C HIS A 329 -6.06 29.38 -3.82
N VAL A 330 -4.79 29.21 -4.17
CA VAL A 330 -3.66 29.75 -3.41
C VAL A 330 -3.42 31.20 -3.81
N SER A 331 -3.13 32.07 -2.83
CA SER A 331 -2.88 33.50 -3.07
C SER A 331 -1.94 33.76 -4.25
N ALA A 332 -2.31 34.72 -5.10
CA ALA A 332 -1.56 35.09 -6.30
C ALA A 332 -0.07 35.38 -6.01
N HIS A 333 0.23 35.93 -4.82
CA HIS A 333 1.57 36.33 -4.38
C HIS A 333 2.45 35.16 -3.91
N ARG A 334 1.90 33.97 -3.65
CA ARG A 334 2.74 32.81 -3.30
C ARG A 334 3.40 32.23 -4.55
N ALA A 335 4.69 31.95 -4.45
CA ALA A 335 5.42 31.28 -5.51
C ALA A 335 4.90 29.84 -5.71
N PRO A 336 4.99 29.28 -6.93
CA PRO A 336 4.83 27.85 -7.16
C PRO A 336 5.77 27.01 -6.29
N TRP A 337 5.30 25.83 -5.87
CA TRP A 337 6.15 24.81 -5.28
C TRP A 337 6.96 24.12 -6.36
N VAL A 338 8.25 23.92 -6.10
CA VAL A 338 9.16 23.21 -6.97
C VAL A 338 9.81 22.07 -6.17
N SER A 339 9.66 20.84 -6.67
CA SER A 339 10.17 19.63 -6.01
C SER A 339 10.87 18.74 -7.03
N ALA A 340 12.00 18.14 -6.66
CA ALA A 340 12.65 17.13 -7.49
C ALA A 340 11.66 15.98 -7.76
N SER A 341 11.59 15.52 -9.00
CA SER A 341 10.62 14.53 -9.47
C SER A 341 11.34 13.23 -9.83
N PHE A 342 10.94 12.14 -9.19
CA PHE A 342 11.47 10.81 -9.43
C PHE A 342 10.37 9.88 -9.94
N LYS A 343 10.75 9.03 -10.88
CA LYS A 343 9.90 7.95 -11.39
C LYS A 343 10.49 6.61 -10.95
N MET A 344 9.74 5.83 -10.18
CA MET A 344 10.25 4.64 -9.49
C MET A 344 9.38 3.41 -9.72
N PRO A 345 9.96 2.19 -9.65
CA PRO A 345 9.15 0.98 -9.62
C PRO A 345 8.34 0.89 -8.32
N GLN A 346 7.25 0.13 -8.37
CA GLN A 346 6.36 -0.13 -7.23
C GLN A 346 7.07 -0.67 -5.97
N SER A 347 8.22 -1.32 -6.13
CA SER A 347 9.05 -1.85 -5.05
C SER A 347 9.66 -0.79 -4.13
N TYR A 348 9.55 0.50 -4.46
CA TYR A 348 9.94 1.61 -3.59
C TYR A 348 8.82 2.06 -2.65
N SER A 349 7.66 1.38 -2.68
CA SER A 349 6.51 1.71 -1.84
C SER A 349 6.27 0.69 -0.73
N ALA A 350 5.89 1.18 0.45
CA ALA A 350 5.50 0.33 1.58
C ALA A 350 4.33 -0.61 1.23
N ARG A 351 3.32 -0.07 0.52
CA ARG A 351 2.10 -0.79 0.15
C ARG A 351 2.38 -1.99 -0.74
N PHE A 352 3.36 -1.89 -1.65
CA PHE A 352 3.77 -3.03 -2.47
C PHE A 352 4.28 -4.19 -1.61
N TRP A 353 5.18 -3.91 -0.68
CA TRP A 353 5.77 -4.96 0.15
C TRP A 353 4.81 -5.53 1.19
N TRP A 354 3.90 -4.72 1.73
CA TRP A 354 2.83 -5.25 2.58
C TRP A 354 1.84 -6.12 1.80
N ASP A 355 1.49 -5.78 0.55
CA ASP A 355 0.65 -6.67 -0.28
C ASP A 355 1.38 -7.99 -0.53
N LYS A 356 2.68 -7.97 -0.87
CA LYS A 356 3.48 -9.19 -1.02
C LYS A 356 3.54 -10.01 0.26
N ALA A 357 3.81 -9.37 1.41
CA ALA A 357 3.85 -10.05 2.70
C ALA A 357 2.50 -10.70 3.05
N ALA A 358 1.40 -9.99 2.80
CA ALA A 358 0.04 -10.47 3.02
C ALA A 358 -0.27 -11.69 2.15
N LYS A 359 0.13 -11.64 0.88
CA LYS A 359 0.03 -12.76 -0.07
C LYS A 359 0.92 -13.95 0.27
N ASN A 360 2.05 -13.70 0.95
CA ASN A 360 2.96 -14.71 1.45
C ASN A 360 2.58 -15.24 2.85
N GLY A 361 1.43 -14.83 3.38
CA GLY A 361 0.83 -15.40 4.60
C GLY A 361 0.97 -14.57 5.87
N SER A 362 1.49 -13.33 5.82
CA SER A 362 1.54 -12.46 7.01
C SER A 362 0.16 -11.91 7.37
N ASN A 363 -0.39 -12.38 8.49
CA ASN A 363 -1.66 -11.90 9.03
C ASN A 363 -1.59 -10.41 9.41
N GLU A 364 -0.45 -9.94 9.90
CA GLU A 364 -0.22 -8.54 10.23
C GLU A 364 -0.33 -7.68 8.96
N ALA A 365 0.33 -8.08 7.88
CA ALA A 365 0.25 -7.41 6.61
C ALA A 365 -1.18 -7.43 6.04
N GLN A 366 -1.90 -8.55 6.17
CA GLN A 366 -3.30 -8.64 5.74
C GLN A 366 -4.19 -7.62 6.45
N ARG A 367 -4.01 -7.44 7.76
CA ARG A 367 -4.74 -6.43 8.55
C ARG A 367 -4.39 -5.01 8.17
N ILE A 368 -3.10 -4.70 8.00
CA ILE A 368 -2.68 -3.37 7.50
C ILE A 368 -3.32 -3.11 6.14
N MET A 369 -3.26 -4.07 5.23
CA MET A 369 -3.80 -3.93 3.88
C MET A 369 -5.32 -3.78 3.86
N ALA A 370 -6.05 -4.48 4.73
CA ALA A 370 -7.51 -4.34 4.86
C ALA A 370 -7.96 -2.91 5.20
N ALA A 371 -7.10 -2.10 5.81
CA ALA A 371 -7.43 -0.70 6.06
C ALA A 371 -7.43 0.18 4.80
N TYR A 372 -6.71 -0.24 3.76
CA TYR A 372 -6.47 0.51 2.51
C TYR A 372 -7.01 -0.19 1.27
N ASP A 373 -7.43 -1.45 1.40
CA ASP A 373 -7.79 -2.33 0.30
C ASP A 373 -9.04 -3.16 0.64
N LYS A 374 -10.15 -2.86 -0.04
CA LYS A 374 -11.45 -3.51 0.21
C LYS A 374 -11.41 -5.02 -0.04
N ARG A 375 -10.49 -5.53 -0.85
CA ARG A 375 -10.37 -6.96 -1.16
C ARG A 375 -9.83 -7.72 0.05
N TRP A 376 -8.80 -7.16 0.69
CA TRP A 376 -8.28 -7.67 1.96
C TRP A 376 -9.30 -7.53 3.09
N GLU A 377 -10.04 -6.42 3.15
CA GLU A 377 -11.12 -6.25 4.12
C GLU A 377 -12.23 -7.31 3.95
N GLN A 378 -12.65 -7.57 2.72
CA GLN A 378 -13.64 -8.60 2.39
C GLN A 378 -13.14 -10.00 2.74
N TYR A 379 -11.88 -10.31 2.41
CA TYR A 379 -11.27 -11.59 2.78
C TYR A 379 -11.28 -11.80 4.31
N LEU A 380 -10.84 -10.80 5.09
CA LEU A 380 -10.84 -10.90 6.55
C LEU A 380 -12.26 -10.99 7.14
N LEU A 381 -13.24 -10.33 6.52
CA LEU A 381 -14.64 -10.46 6.90
C LEU A 381 -15.15 -11.90 6.72
N GLU A 382 -14.80 -12.56 5.60
CA GLU A 382 -15.11 -13.97 5.35
C GLU A 382 -14.42 -14.92 6.34
N GLN A 383 -13.24 -14.55 6.83
CA GLN A 383 -12.53 -15.25 7.91
C GLN A 383 -13.07 -14.93 9.30
N GLU A 384 -14.15 -14.16 9.39
CA GLU A 384 -14.74 -13.70 10.64
C GLU A 384 -13.77 -12.94 11.56
N ASP A 385 -12.84 -12.17 10.98
CA ASP A 385 -11.97 -11.29 11.75
C ASP A 385 -12.79 -10.19 12.44
N ALA A 386 -12.60 -10.06 13.76
CA ALA A 386 -13.45 -9.21 14.58
C ALA A 386 -13.27 -7.71 14.29
N GLU A 387 -12.07 -7.30 13.88
CA GLU A 387 -11.80 -5.91 13.51
C GLU A 387 -12.46 -5.58 12.17
N ALA A 388 -12.32 -6.44 11.16
CA ALA A 388 -13.01 -6.30 9.88
C ALA A 388 -14.53 -6.24 10.06
N MET A 389 -15.10 -7.17 10.85
CA MET A 389 -16.53 -7.17 11.21
C MET A 389 -16.96 -5.85 11.83
N ALA A 390 -16.20 -5.32 12.79
CA ALA A 390 -16.56 -4.09 13.48
C ALA A 390 -16.59 -2.86 12.56
N TRP A 391 -15.56 -2.71 11.73
CA TRP A 391 -15.43 -1.55 10.85
C TRP A 391 -16.32 -1.62 9.62
N VAL A 392 -16.50 -2.81 9.01
CA VAL A 392 -17.48 -3.01 7.94
C VAL A 392 -18.89 -2.83 8.48
N GLY A 393 -19.20 -3.42 9.63
CA GLY A 393 -20.51 -3.27 10.29
C GLY A 393 -20.85 -1.81 10.58
N SER A 394 -19.88 -1.04 11.07
CA SER A 394 -20.02 0.41 11.28
C SER A 394 -20.29 1.16 9.98
N ARG A 395 -19.58 0.86 8.89
CA ARG A 395 -19.81 1.49 7.58
C ARG A 395 -21.20 1.18 7.03
N LEU A 396 -21.64 -0.08 7.12
CA LEU A 396 -22.98 -0.51 6.72
C LEU A 396 -24.07 0.23 7.49
N LEU A 397 -23.87 0.50 8.79
CA LEU A 397 -24.80 1.34 9.57
C LEU A 397 -24.89 2.76 9.01
N LEU A 398 -23.75 3.38 8.69
CA LEU A 398 -23.69 4.74 8.12
C LEU A 398 -24.34 4.81 6.72
N GLU A 399 -24.28 3.72 5.97
CA GLU A 399 -24.94 3.55 4.66
C GLU A 399 -26.44 3.18 4.78
N GLY A 400 -26.99 3.07 5.99
CA GLY A 400 -28.40 2.74 6.23
C GLY A 400 -28.74 1.25 6.23
N GLN A 401 -27.75 0.36 6.04
CA GLN A 401 -27.93 -1.10 6.08
C GLN A 401 -27.95 -1.62 7.53
N ARG A 402 -28.91 -1.14 8.33
CA ARG A 402 -28.96 -1.29 9.79
C ARG A 402 -28.87 -2.74 10.29
N ALA A 403 -29.66 -3.65 9.71
CA ALA A 403 -29.69 -5.04 10.16
C ALA A 403 -28.34 -5.75 9.97
N LYS A 404 -27.73 -5.60 8.78
CA LYS A 404 -26.41 -6.18 8.48
C LYS A 404 -25.31 -5.57 9.33
N GLY A 405 -25.32 -4.23 9.46
CA GLY A 405 -24.32 -3.52 10.26
C GLY A 405 -24.34 -3.92 11.74
N LEU A 406 -25.52 -4.05 12.34
CA LEU A 406 -25.66 -4.50 13.73
C LEU A 406 -25.24 -5.95 13.92
N ALA A 407 -25.59 -6.85 13.00
CA ALA A 407 -25.20 -8.25 13.07
C ALA A 407 -23.67 -8.41 13.09
N LEU A 408 -22.94 -7.65 12.25
CA LEU A 408 -21.48 -7.67 12.23
C LEU A 408 -20.86 -7.08 13.51
N LEU A 409 -21.41 -5.98 14.02
CA LEU A 409 -20.94 -5.41 15.29
C LEU A 409 -21.16 -6.38 16.47
N ASP A 410 -22.31 -7.05 16.51
CA ASP A 410 -22.59 -8.05 17.55
C ASP A 410 -21.68 -9.27 17.45
N ALA A 411 -21.38 -9.73 16.23
CA ALA A 411 -20.40 -10.79 15.99
C ALA A 411 -19.00 -10.39 16.48
N ALA A 412 -18.56 -9.16 16.18
CA ALA A 412 -17.29 -8.63 16.68
C ALA A 412 -17.25 -8.51 18.21
N ILE A 413 -18.35 -8.08 18.84
CA ILE A 413 -18.50 -8.02 20.31
C ILE A 413 -18.42 -9.41 20.93
N ALA A 414 -19.05 -10.42 20.31
CA ALA A 414 -19.00 -11.81 20.76
C ALA A 414 -17.56 -12.37 20.71
N LYS A 415 -16.75 -11.91 19.75
CA LYS A 415 -15.30 -12.19 19.67
C LYS A 415 -14.45 -11.29 20.59
N GLN A 416 -15.07 -10.58 21.53
CA GLN A 416 -14.44 -9.73 22.54
C GLN A 416 -13.65 -8.54 22.00
N TYR A 417 -13.88 -8.13 20.75
CA TYR A 417 -13.25 -6.94 20.18
C TYR A 417 -13.88 -5.68 20.76
N GLN A 418 -13.19 -5.04 21.72
CA GLN A 418 -13.74 -3.93 22.50
C GLN A 418 -14.17 -2.72 21.66
N PRO A 419 -13.44 -2.29 20.61
CA PRO A 419 -13.87 -1.16 19.80
C PRO A 419 -15.27 -1.35 19.18
N ALA A 420 -15.72 -2.58 18.91
CA ALA A 420 -17.07 -2.83 18.41
C ALA A 420 -18.17 -2.41 19.38
N LYS A 421 -17.96 -2.55 20.71
CA LYS A 421 -18.93 -2.10 21.72
C LYS A 421 -19.08 -0.59 21.70
N GLU A 422 -17.96 0.13 21.57
CA GLU A 422 -17.95 1.58 21.50
C GLU A 422 -18.59 2.05 20.20
N LEU A 423 -18.23 1.46 19.05
CA LEU A 423 -18.82 1.79 17.74
C LEU A 423 -20.34 1.59 17.76
N LYS A 424 -20.82 0.44 18.26
CA LYS A 424 -22.26 0.16 18.38
C LYS A 424 -22.98 1.19 19.24
N LYS A 425 -22.37 1.61 20.36
CA LYS A 425 -22.94 2.65 21.24
C LYS A 425 -23.00 4.03 20.56
N GLN A 426 -22.02 4.38 19.74
CA GLN A 426 -21.92 5.71 19.11
C GLN A 426 -22.76 5.84 17.83
N LEU A 427 -23.16 4.72 17.22
CA LEU A 427 -23.90 4.68 15.96
C LEU A 427 -25.41 4.39 16.13
N LEU A 428 -25.86 4.14 17.36
CA LEU A 428 -27.26 3.95 17.74
C LEU A 428 -27.75 5.13 18.56
#